data_AF-S4NYS6-F1
#
_entry.id   AF-S4NYS6-F1
#
_cell.length_a   1.000
_cell.length_b   1.000
_cell.length_c   1.000
_cell.angle_alpha   90.00
_cell.angle_beta   90.00
_cell.angle_gamma   90.00
#
_symmetry.space_group_name_H-M   'P 1'
#
loop_
_entity.id
_entity.type
_entity.pdbx_description
1 polymer ?
#
loop_
_entity_poly.entity_id
_entity_poly.type
_entity_poly.pdbx_seq_one_letter_code
_entity_poly.pdbx_strand_id
1 'polypeptide(L)'
;MSGNWNNDDVYKLIEMFQAREVLWNTMSESYKDRNKKHDAWMEIASEFNMDKKVIEKKIRSLVGQFNRECKSNKSGAGANEVTFK
;
A
#
# COMPACT_ATOMS: atom_id res chain seq x y z
N MET A 1 8.62 -13.21 11.74
CA MET A 1 9.72 -12.69 10.89
C MET A 1 9.53 -11.20 10.76
N SER A 2 10.31 -10.42 11.49
CA SER A 2 10.28 -8.96 11.47
C SER A 2 11.13 -8.52 10.28
N GLY A 3 10.51 -8.32 9.12
CA GLY A 3 11.20 -7.73 7.97
C GLY A 3 11.59 -6.29 8.30
N ASN A 4 12.89 -6.00 8.36
CA ASN A 4 13.39 -4.64 8.48
C ASN A 4 13.07 -3.91 7.17
N TRP A 5 11.99 -3.13 7.17
CA TRP A 5 11.69 -2.19 6.11
C TRP A 5 12.45 -0.90 6.41
N ASN A 6 13.43 -0.54 5.57
CA ASN A 6 14.09 0.73 5.71
C ASN A 6 13.19 1.87 5.20
N ASN A 7 13.47 3.09 5.63
CA ASN A 7 12.74 4.25 5.16
C ASN A 7 12.81 4.37 3.63
N ASP A 8 13.97 4.13 3.02
CA ASP A 8 14.13 4.10 1.56
C ASP A 8 13.21 3.07 0.88
N ASP A 9 13.16 1.85 1.39
CA ASP A 9 12.27 0.81 0.82
C ASP A 9 10.80 1.23 0.91
N VAL A 10 10.43 1.84 2.03
CA VAL A 10 9.07 2.36 2.24
C VAL A 10 8.76 3.51 1.28
N TYR A 11 9.69 4.47 1.11
CA TYR A 11 9.52 5.57 0.17
C TYR A 11 9.37 5.07 -1.26
N LYS A 12 10.28 4.20 -1.71
CA LYS A 12 10.24 3.61 -3.05
C LYS A 12 8.96 2.83 -3.28
N LEU A 13 8.46 2.13 -2.26
CA LEU A 13 7.20 1.40 -2.30
C LEU A 13 5.99 2.33 -2.48
N ILE A 14 5.97 3.46 -1.78
CA ILE A 14 4.91 4.46 -1.88
C ILE A 14 4.94 5.14 -3.25
N GLU A 15 6.12 5.54 -3.74
CA GLU A 15 6.27 6.14 -5.07
C GLU A 15 5.78 5.19 -6.16
N MET A 16 6.20 3.92 -6.11
CA MET A 16 5.76 2.90 -7.05
C MET A 16 4.26 2.62 -6.99
N PHE A 17 3.65 2.72 -5.81
CA PHE A 17 2.21 2.57 -5.66
C PHE A 17 1.46 3.79 -6.21
N GLN A 18 1.92 5.01 -5.91
CA GLN A 18 1.30 6.23 -6.43
C GLN A 18 1.45 6.35 -7.95
N ALA A 19 2.59 5.96 -8.51
CA ALA A 19 2.82 5.95 -9.95
C ALA A 19 1.86 4.99 -10.70
N ARG A 20 1.36 3.96 -10.01
CA ARG A 20 0.44 2.96 -10.58
C ARG A 20 -1.00 3.27 -10.19
N GLU A 21 -1.61 4.17 -10.95
CA GLU A 21 -3.02 4.54 -10.82
C GLU A 21 -3.98 3.34 -10.89
N VAL A 22 -3.62 2.24 -11.56
CA VAL A 22 -4.41 1.00 -11.56
C VAL A 22 -4.61 0.37 -10.17
N LEU A 23 -3.80 0.75 -9.17
CA LEU A 23 -3.88 0.24 -7.80
C LEU A 23 -4.76 1.08 -6.87
N TRP A 24 -4.82 2.39 -7.08
CA TRP A 24 -5.50 3.33 -6.18
C TRP A 24 -6.60 4.16 -6.86
N ASN A 25 -6.51 4.39 -8.17
CA ASN A 25 -7.43 5.23 -8.93
C ASN A 25 -8.70 4.45 -9.29
N THR A 26 -9.69 4.51 -8.42
CA THR A 26 -11.02 3.90 -8.65
C THR A 26 -11.81 4.52 -9.80
N MET A 27 -11.39 5.68 -10.32
CA MET A 27 -11.99 6.34 -11.48
C MET A 27 -11.41 5.87 -12.82
N SER A 28 -10.26 5.19 -12.85
CA SER A 28 -9.67 4.69 -14.09
C SER A 28 -10.38 3.40 -14.52
N GLU A 29 -10.73 3.26 -15.81
CA GLU A 29 -11.24 1.99 -16.35
C GLU A 29 -10.26 0.84 -16.12
N SER A 30 -8.96 1.15 -16.09
CA SER A 30 -7.89 0.19 -15.79
C SER A 30 -7.93 -0.36 -14.36
N TYR A 31 -8.70 0.22 -13.44
CA TYR A 31 -8.94 -0.35 -12.11
C TYR A 31 -9.92 -1.53 -12.13
N LYS A 32 -10.82 -1.58 -13.12
CA LYS A 32 -11.68 -2.76 -13.37
C LYS A 32 -10.88 -3.93 -13.94
N ASP A 33 -9.76 -3.66 -14.61
CA ASP A 33 -8.88 -4.69 -15.17
C ASP A 33 -8.12 -5.43 -14.05
N ARG A 34 -8.64 -6.61 -13.68
CA ARG A 34 -7.99 -7.49 -12.69
C ARG A 34 -6.58 -7.90 -13.09
N ASN A 35 -6.31 -8.05 -14.39
CA ASN A 35 -4.99 -8.38 -14.93
C ASN A 35 -3.98 -7.26 -14.67
N LYS A 36 -4.28 -6.02 -15.09
CA LYS A 36 -3.40 -4.87 -14.88
C LYS A 36 -3.09 -4.64 -13.40
N LYS A 37 -4.10 -4.83 -12.54
CA LYS A 37 -3.91 -4.76 -11.09
C LYS A 37 -2.99 -5.86 -10.58
N HIS A 38 -3.12 -7.08 -11.10
CA HIS A 38 -2.22 -8.18 -10.76
C HIS A 38 -0.79 -7.90 -11.22
N ASP A 39 -0.60 -7.48 -12.47
CA ASP A 39 0.70 -7.12 -13.05
C ASP A 39 1.37 -5.99 -12.25
N ALA A 40 0.64 -4.91 -11.95
CA ALA A 40 1.15 -3.81 -11.13
C ALA A 40 1.67 -4.27 -9.76
N TRP A 41 0.95 -5.18 -9.09
CA TRP A 41 1.43 -5.76 -7.82
C TRP A 41 2.61 -6.70 -8.02
N MET A 42 2.63 -7.49 -9.10
CA MET A 42 3.74 -8.38 -9.43
C MET A 42 5.01 -7.61 -9.76
N GLU A 43 4.92 -6.49 -10.47
CA GLU A 43 6.08 -5.63 -10.73
C GLU A 43 6.68 -5.09 -9.44
N ILE A 44 5.85 -4.57 -8.53
CA ILE A 44 6.31 -4.08 -7.22
C ILE A 44 6.94 -5.24 -6.42
N ALA A 45 6.28 -6.39 -6.41
CA ALA A 45 6.78 -7.60 -5.75
C ALA A 45 8.14 -8.04 -6.31
N SER A 46 8.29 -8.01 -7.63
CA SER A 46 9.53 -8.37 -8.33
C SER A 46 10.67 -7.41 -8.01
N GLU A 47 10.38 -6.10 -7.99
CA GLU A 47 11.35 -5.05 -7.69
C GLU A 47 11.89 -5.15 -6.25
N PHE A 48 11.03 -5.51 -5.29
CA PHE A 48 11.44 -5.75 -3.90
C PHE A 48 11.90 -7.19 -3.64
N ASN A 49 11.79 -8.07 -4.63
CA ASN A 49 12.00 -9.51 -4.50
C ASN A 49 11.21 -10.13 -3.33
N MET A 50 9.98 -9.66 -3.12
CA MET A 50 9.11 -10.08 -2.02
C MET A 50 7.78 -10.59 -2.54
N ASP A 51 7.10 -11.39 -1.73
CA ASP A 51 5.75 -11.84 -2.01
C ASP A 51 4.78 -10.65 -2.13
N LYS A 52 3.92 -10.68 -3.15
CA LYS A 52 2.82 -9.71 -3.32
C LYS A 52 2.02 -9.52 -2.02
N LYS A 53 1.77 -10.61 -1.28
CA LYS A 53 1.03 -10.55 -0.01
C LYS A 53 1.75 -9.72 1.05
N VAL A 54 3.07 -9.81 1.11
CA VAL A 54 3.90 -9.06 2.06
C VAL A 54 3.86 -7.57 1.72
N ILE A 55 4.06 -7.27 0.43
CA ILE A 55 4.00 -5.91 -0.13
C ILE A 55 2.62 -5.27 0.10
N GLU A 56 1.53 -5.99 -0.20
CA GLU A 56 0.17 -5.51 -0.02
C GLU A 56 -0.13 -5.23 1.46
N LYS A 57 0.29 -6.13 2.36
CA LYS A 57 0.14 -5.94 3.81
C LYS A 57 0.91 -4.70 4.30
N LYS A 58 2.12 -4.48 3.77
CA LYS A 58 2.94 -3.31 4.10
C LYS A 58 2.30 -2.01 3.62
N ILE A 59 1.86 -1.94 2.36
CA ILE A 59 1.16 -0.78 1.82
C ILE A 59 -0.12 -0.49 2.60
N ARG A 60 -0.95 -1.49 2.90
CA ARG A 60 -2.16 -1.28 3.70
C ARG A 60 -1.84 -0.70 5.07
N SER A 61 -0.77 -1.16 5.71
CA SER A 61 -0.31 -0.59 6.98
C SER A 61 0.14 0.87 6.82
N LEU A 62 0.95 1.17 5.80
CA LEU A 62 1.43 2.53 5.50
C LEU A 62 0.29 3.49 5.17
N VAL A 63 -0.64 3.10 4.30
CA VAL A 63 -1.82 3.91 3.95
C VAL A 63 -2.72 4.10 5.17
N GLY A 64 -2.86 3.10 6.03
CA GLY A 64 -3.59 3.22 7.29
C GLY A 64 -2.95 4.25 8.24
N GLN A 65 -1.63 4.18 8.41
CA GLN A 65 -0.87 5.14 9.20
C GLN A 65 -0.95 6.55 8.60
N PHE A 66 -0.69 6.69 7.30
CA PHE A 66 -0.76 7.97 6.59
C PHE A 66 -2.15 8.58 6.61
N ASN A 67 -3.22 7.81 6.38
CA ASN A 67 -4.59 8.31 6.47
C ASN A 67 -4.94 8.76 7.90
N ARG A 68 -4.42 8.06 8.91
CA ARG A 68 -4.62 8.43 10.31
C ARG A 68 -3.88 9.72 10.64
N GLU A 69 -2.62 9.85 10.23
CA GLU A 69 -1.81 11.05 10.45
C GLU A 69 -2.32 12.25 9.64
N CYS A 70 -2.69 12.05 8.38
CA CYS A 70 -3.24 13.08 7.50
C CYS A 70 -4.63 13.55 7.98
N LYS A 71 -5.44 12.67 8.60
CA LYS A 71 -6.68 13.07 9.29
C LYS A 71 -6.42 13.67 10.68
N SER A 72 -5.33 13.29 11.34
CA SER A 72 -4.96 13.71 12.70
C SER A 72 -4.20 15.04 12.76
N ASN A 73 -4.17 15.83 11.69
CA ASN A 73 -4.09 17.30 11.82
C ASN A 73 -5.44 17.92 12.22
N LYS A 74 -6.47 17.10 12.48
CA LYS A 74 -7.54 17.41 13.42
C LYS A 74 -7.52 16.34 14.53
N SER A 75 -6.99 16.75 15.69
CA SER A 75 -7.06 16.13 17.02
C SER A 75 -7.79 14.78 17.17
N GLY A 76 -7.10 13.79 17.75
CA GLY A 76 -7.80 12.75 18.54
C GLY A 76 -7.22 11.35 18.42
N ALA A 77 -6.82 10.79 19.57
CA ALA A 77 -6.42 9.41 19.77
C ALA A 77 -7.44 8.38 19.23
N GLY A 78 -6.96 7.19 18.88
CA GLY A 78 -7.83 6.08 18.48
C GLY A 78 -7.11 5.05 17.62
N ALA A 79 -6.36 4.16 18.27
CA ALA A 79 -6.00 2.89 17.67
C ALA A 79 -7.25 1.99 17.73
N ASN A 80 -7.77 1.55 16.60
CA ASN A 80 -8.63 0.37 16.57
C ASN A 80 -8.17 -0.56 15.45
N GLU A 81 -7.56 -1.66 15.89
CA GLU A 81 -7.35 -2.86 15.11
C GLU A 81 -8.72 -3.41 14.69
N VAL A 82 -9.07 -3.27 13.41
CA VAL A 82 -10.25 -3.93 12.83
C VAL A 82 -9.77 -5.23 12.19
N THR A 83 -9.84 -6.29 12.99
CA THR A 83 -9.82 -7.68 12.52
C THR A 83 -11.07 -7.91 11.66
N PHE A 84 -10.88 -8.16 10.37
CA PHE A 84 -11.96 -8.61 9.49
C PHE A 84 -12.19 -10.12 9.70
N LYS A 85 -13.44 -10.48 9.97
CA LYS A 85 -13.97 -11.85 10.11
C LYS A 85 -13.89 -12.64 8.81
#